data_AF-A0AAD9TYZ5-F1
#
_entry.id   AF-A0AAD9TYZ5-F1
#
_cell.length_a   1.000
_cell.length_b   1.000
_cell.length_c   1.000
_cell.angle_alpha   90.00
_cell.angle_beta   90.00
_cell.angle_gamma   90.00
#
_symmetry.space_group_name_H-M   'P 1'
#
loop_
_entity.id
_entity.type
_entity.pdbx_description
1 polymer ?
#
loop_
_entity_poly.entity_id
_entity_poly.type
_entity_poly.pdbx_seq_one_letter_code
_entity_poly.pdbx_strand_id
1 'polypeptide(L)'
;MTGRMETSCLLASFSSIDGGGLLNNRNIIALVARESVAFSGGPEIQIPLGRKDSRTSNHQQADIHLPSSGISVDEFLHIFMSKGMNLEESVALLDSQIINHSFELLLKLECPTRTPLTDLTVVPNDMTPFIFDNHYYRDVTGNVVFGIDSGISRDLRTASVVNQFALDQDHFFLVFSSAFFRLSSTNVVSEAEGQGEIRSTCNKVNK
;
A
#
# COMPACT_ATOMS: atom_id res chain seq x y z
N MET A 1 -11.74 -20.91 -0.18
CA MET A 1 -11.80 -20.96 -1.66
C MET A 1 -11.50 -19.55 -2.15
N THR A 2 -10.22 -19.26 -2.37
CA THR A 2 -9.69 -17.90 -2.59
C THR A 2 -9.67 -17.60 -4.09
N GLY A 3 -10.26 -16.47 -4.51
CA GLY A 3 -10.19 -15.98 -5.88
C GLY A 3 -8.73 -15.82 -6.32
N ARG A 4 -8.32 -16.64 -7.29
CA ARG A 4 -6.98 -16.55 -7.89
C ARG A 4 -7.02 -15.58 -9.05
N MET A 5 -6.31 -14.46 -8.91
CA MET A 5 -5.77 -13.71 -10.05
C MET A 5 -4.59 -14.49 -10.61
N GLU A 6 -4.57 -14.74 -11.93
CA GLU A 6 -3.45 -15.43 -12.56
C GLU A 6 -2.21 -14.52 -12.53
N THR A 7 -1.25 -14.87 -11.68
CA THR A 7 -0.06 -14.05 -11.42
C THR A 7 0.88 -13.97 -12.62
N SER A 8 0.78 -14.92 -13.54
CA SER A 8 1.38 -14.87 -14.87
C SER A 8 0.83 -13.74 -15.76
N CYS A 9 -0.46 -13.41 -15.65
CA CYS A 9 -1.08 -12.32 -16.40
C CYS A 9 -0.56 -10.96 -15.90
N LEU A 10 -0.56 -10.74 -14.58
CA LEU A 10 -0.01 -9.52 -13.99
C LEU A 10 1.47 -9.33 -14.36
N LEU A 11 2.28 -10.40 -14.30
CA LEU A 11 3.67 -10.35 -14.75
C LEU A 11 3.78 -9.88 -16.20
N ALA A 12 2.96 -10.40 -17.12
CA ALA A 12 2.99 -10.01 -18.53
C ALA A 12 2.56 -8.54 -18.75
N SER A 13 1.49 -8.09 -18.08
CA SER A 13 1.01 -6.72 -18.17
C SER A 13 2.04 -5.71 -17.66
N PHE A 14 2.67 -5.97 -16.50
CA PHE A 14 3.65 -5.05 -15.92
C PHE A 14 5.06 -5.16 -16.51
N SER A 15 5.45 -6.31 -17.06
CA SER A 15 6.75 -6.44 -17.78
C SER A 15 6.81 -5.56 -19.02
N SER A 16 5.66 -5.26 -19.62
CA SER A 16 5.51 -4.37 -20.78
C SER A 16 5.70 -2.89 -20.42
N ILE A 17 5.51 -2.53 -19.15
CA ILE A 17 5.61 -1.15 -18.64
C ILE A 17 7.04 -0.81 -18.24
N ASP A 18 7.82 -1.79 -17.77
CA ASP A 18 9.15 -1.58 -17.18
C ASP A 18 10.34 -1.92 -18.11
N GLY A 19 10.10 -2.07 -19.41
CA GLY A 19 11.18 -2.26 -20.39
C GLY A 19 11.91 -3.61 -20.28
N GLY A 20 11.27 -4.66 -19.77
CA GLY A 20 11.74 -6.05 -19.92
C GLY A 20 12.86 -6.51 -18.97
N GLY A 21 13.18 -5.78 -17.90
CA GLY A 21 14.23 -6.16 -16.95
C GLY A 21 13.71 -6.57 -15.56
N LEU A 22 14.00 -7.81 -15.14
CA LEU A 22 14.03 -8.28 -13.73
C LEU A 22 12.78 -8.04 -12.85
N LEU A 23 11.58 -8.15 -13.42
CA LEU A 23 10.34 -8.18 -12.62
C LEU A 23 10.24 -9.51 -11.84
N ASN A 24 10.05 -9.42 -10.52
CA ASN A 24 9.73 -10.55 -9.64
C ASN A 24 8.48 -10.22 -8.82
N ASN A 25 7.96 -11.19 -8.09
CA ASN A 25 6.62 -11.09 -7.51
C ASN A 25 6.50 -10.02 -6.44
N ARG A 26 7.56 -9.74 -5.69
CA ARG A 26 7.59 -8.60 -4.77
C ARG A 26 7.62 -7.25 -5.47
N ASN A 27 8.28 -7.13 -6.62
CA ASN A 27 8.21 -5.92 -7.43
C ASN A 27 6.80 -5.71 -8.00
N ILE A 28 6.08 -6.77 -8.38
CA ILE A 28 4.70 -6.65 -8.87
C ILE A 28 3.80 -5.98 -7.83
N ILE A 29 3.87 -6.38 -6.55
CA ILE A 29 2.97 -5.83 -5.52
C ILE A 29 3.20 -4.32 -5.36
N ALA A 30 4.47 -3.90 -5.30
CA ALA A 30 4.81 -2.49 -5.19
C ALA A 30 4.37 -1.72 -6.45
N LEU A 31 4.63 -2.27 -7.64
CA LEU A 31 4.26 -1.68 -8.93
C LEU A 31 2.75 -1.53 -9.09
N VAL A 32 1.99 -2.60 -8.82
CA VAL A 32 0.52 -2.60 -8.82
C VAL A 32 -0.02 -1.53 -7.87
N ALA A 33 0.55 -1.41 -6.67
CA ALA A 33 0.14 -0.39 -5.71
C ALA A 33 0.44 1.04 -6.21
N ARG A 34 1.60 1.29 -6.83
CA ARG A 34 1.89 2.59 -7.48
C ARG A 34 0.89 2.90 -8.58
N GLU A 35 0.64 1.94 -9.47
CA GLU A 35 -0.27 2.13 -10.60
C GLU A 35 -1.71 2.35 -10.11
N SER A 36 -2.11 1.71 -9.01
CA SER A 36 -3.38 2.00 -8.35
C SER A 36 -3.47 3.46 -7.91
N VAL A 37 -2.42 3.99 -7.27
CA VAL A 37 -2.38 5.38 -6.81
C VAL A 37 -2.43 6.34 -8.00
N ALA A 38 -1.63 6.11 -9.03
CA ALA A 38 -1.62 6.92 -10.24
C ALA A 38 -2.97 6.90 -10.98
N PHE A 39 -3.59 5.72 -11.11
CA PHE A 39 -4.92 5.56 -11.71
C PHE A 39 -6.00 6.34 -10.95
N SER A 40 -5.81 6.50 -9.64
CA SER A 40 -6.72 7.26 -8.76
C SER A 40 -6.49 8.78 -8.80
N GLY A 41 -5.52 9.28 -9.58
CA GLY A 41 -5.15 10.69 -9.59
C GLY A 41 -4.11 11.10 -8.54
N GLY A 42 -3.49 10.12 -7.86
CA GLY A 42 -2.43 10.37 -6.89
C GLY A 42 -1.06 10.65 -7.54
N PRO A 43 -0.02 10.86 -6.71
CA PRO A 43 1.30 11.27 -7.20
C PRO A 43 2.02 10.15 -7.96
N GLU A 44 2.96 10.55 -8.82
CA GLU A 44 3.91 9.63 -9.43
C GLU A 44 4.98 9.20 -8.41
N ILE A 45 5.09 7.88 -8.17
CA ILE A 45 5.99 7.32 -7.14
C ILE A 45 7.08 6.49 -7.79
N GLN A 46 8.33 6.80 -7.50
CA GLN A 46 9.45 5.96 -7.92
C GLN A 46 9.55 4.73 -7.02
N ILE A 47 9.69 3.54 -7.61
CA ILE A 47 9.88 2.29 -6.88
C ILE A 47 11.23 1.70 -7.25
N PRO A 48 12.12 1.40 -6.28
CA PRO A 48 13.34 0.68 -6.58
C PRO A 48 12.99 -0.76 -6.97
N LEU A 49 13.52 -1.22 -8.10
CA LEU A 49 13.32 -2.58 -8.61
C LEU A 49 14.48 -3.50 -8.18
N GLY A 50 14.37 -4.80 -8.50
CA GLY A 50 15.44 -5.78 -8.26
C GLY A 50 15.39 -6.53 -6.91
N ARG A 51 14.27 -6.46 -6.17
CA ARG A 51 14.08 -7.26 -4.93
C ARG A 51 14.11 -8.77 -5.23
N LYS A 52 14.38 -9.66 -4.26
CA LYS A 52 14.11 -11.10 -4.44
C LYS A 52 12.92 -11.55 -3.58
N ASP A 53 12.21 -12.57 -4.05
CA ASP A 53 11.14 -13.20 -3.28
C ASP A 53 11.76 -14.00 -2.13
N SER A 54 11.19 -13.88 -0.93
CA SER A 54 11.56 -14.72 0.21
C SER A 54 11.27 -16.19 -0.11
N ARG A 55 11.98 -17.15 0.51
CA ARG A 55 11.64 -18.58 0.44
C ARG A 55 10.78 -19.05 1.62
N THR A 56 10.49 -18.15 2.55
CA THR A 56 9.71 -18.43 3.77
C THR A 56 8.59 -17.40 3.95
N SER A 57 7.54 -17.80 4.67
CA SER A 57 6.43 -16.95 5.12
C SER A 57 6.16 -17.23 6.59
N ASN A 58 5.84 -16.20 7.38
CA ASN A 58 5.61 -16.34 8.81
C ASN A 58 4.37 -15.54 9.26
N HIS A 59 3.29 -16.25 9.62
CA HIS A 59 2.04 -15.62 10.06
C HIS A 59 2.16 -14.96 11.43
N GLN A 60 2.92 -15.56 12.36
CA GLN A 60 3.11 -15.00 13.70
C GLN A 60 3.84 -13.66 13.64
N GLN A 61 4.84 -13.55 12.75
CA GLN A 61 5.49 -12.27 12.48
C GLN A 61 4.55 -11.27 11.79
N ALA A 62 3.63 -11.73 10.94
CA ALA A 62 2.61 -10.86 10.36
C ALA A 62 1.68 -10.29 11.44
N ASP A 63 1.19 -11.12 12.35
CA ASP A 63 0.30 -10.70 13.45
C ASP A 63 0.97 -9.70 14.40
N ILE A 64 2.29 -9.82 14.60
CA ILE A 64 3.07 -8.91 15.46
C ILE A 64 3.39 -7.58 14.76
N HIS A 65 3.59 -7.59 13.43
CA HIS A 65 4.13 -6.44 12.69
C HIS A 65 3.11 -5.71 11.81
N LEU A 66 1.87 -6.19 11.75
CA LEU A 66 0.77 -5.52 11.07
C LEU A 66 -0.14 -4.84 12.10
N PRO A 67 -0.47 -3.56 11.90
CA PRO A 67 -1.36 -2.86 12.81
C PRO A 67 -2.77 -3.48 12.78
N SER A 68 -3.36 -3.67 13.96
CA SER A 68 -4.77 -4.05 14.07
C SER A 68 -5.69 -2.86 13.80
N SER A 69 -6.95 -3.11 13.44
CA SER A 69 -7.95 -2.05 13.20
C SER A 69 -8.30 -1.23 14.45
N GLY A 70 -7.93 -1.69 15.65
CA GLY A 70 -8.14 -1.00 16.93
C GLY A 70 -6.85 -0.46 17.56
N ILE A 71 -5.78 -0.33 16.79
CA ILE A 71 -4.47 0.15 17.26
C ILE A 71 -4.56 1.58 17.82
N SER A 72 -3.78 1.85 18.87
CA SER A 72 -3.64 3.21 19.42
C SER A 72 -2.69 4.07 18.58
N VAL A 73 -2.79 5.40 18.70
CA VAL A 73 -1.86 6.32 18.01
C VAL A 73 -0.41 6.05 18.42
N ASP A 74 -0.14 5.75 19.70
CA ASP A 74 1.20 5.44 20.19
C ASP A 74 1.79 4.18 19.54
N GLU A 75 1.01 3.11 19.51
CA GLU A 75 1.44 1.83 18.94
C GLU A 75 1.60 1.94 17.42
N PHE A 76 0.71 2.67 16.75
CA PHE A 76 0.83 2.99 15.34
C PHE A 76 2.14 3.70 15.03
N LEU A 77 2.43 4.81 15.73
CA LEU A 77 3.68 5.55 15.54
C LEU A 77 4.89 4.69 15.85
N HIS A 78 4.85 3.88 16.92
CA HIS A 78 5.94 2.98 17.25
C HIS A 78 6.25 1.98 16.13
N ILE A 79 5.22 1.36 15.52
CA ILE A 79 5.41 0.41 14.41
C ILE A 79 6.07 1.09 13.21
N PHE A 80 5.53 2.22 12.75
CA PHE A 80 6.03 2.87 11.53
C PHE A 80 7.39 3.54 11.76
N MET A 81 7.61 4.15 12.93
CA MET A 81 8.92 4.70 13.28
C MET A 81 10.00 3.62 13.45
N SER A 82 9.65 2.43 13.95
CA SER A 82 10.60 1.29 14.00
C SER A 82 11.04 0.82 12.61
N LYS A 83 10.28 1.15 11.57
CA LYS A 83 10.59 0.88 10.16
C LYS A 83 11.36 2.04 9.49
N GLY A 84 11.79 3.03 10.26
CA GLY A 84 12.58 4.16 9.77
C GLY A 84 11.77 5.26 9.09
N MET A 85 10.45 5.30 9.32
CA MET A 85 9.59 6.40 8.88
C MET A 85 9.54 7.50 9.94
N ASN A 86 9.38 8.75 9.49
CA ASN A 86 9.13 9.87 10.38
C ASN A 86 7.62 10.01 10.71
N LEU A 87 7.29 11.01 11.53
CA LEU A 87 5.92 11.27 11.97
C LEU A 87 4.98 11.57 10.80
N GLU A 88 5.36 12.46 9.89
CA GLU A 88 4.54 12.83 8.74
C GLU A 88 4.35 11.65 7.77
N GLU A 89 5.42 10.91 7.50
CA GLU A 89 5.38 9.70 6.67
C GLU A 89 4.48 8.62 7.25
N SER A 90 4.48 8.46 8.57
CA SER A 90 3.58 7.53 9.24
C SER A 90 2.13 7.97 9.03
N VAL A 91 1.80 9.24 9.30
CA VAL A 91 0.43 9.77 9.12
C VAL A 91 -0.02 9.72 7.65
N ALA A 92 0.89 9.95 6.69
CA ALA A 92 0.59 9.89 5.27
C ALA A 92 0.09 8.50 4.80
N LEU A 93 0.53 7.42 5.45
CA LEU A 93 0.15 6.05 5.08
C LEU A 93 -1.21 5.60 5.64
N LEU A 94 -1.85 6.37 6.54
CA LEU A 94 -3.19 6.02 7.04
C LEU A 94 -4.29 6.22 6.00
N ASP A 95 -4.08 7.18 5.09
CA ASP A 95 -4.97 7.41 3.95
C ASP A 95 -4.90 6.28 2.91
N SER A 96 -3.85 5.45 2.95
CA SER A 96 -3.67 4.37 1.98
C SER A 96 -4.66 3.20 2.16
N GLN A 97 -5.66 3.31 3.03
CA GLN A 97 -6.75 2.33 3.12
C GLN A 97 -7.74 2.40 1.94
N ILE A 98 -7.48 3.27 0.95
CA ILE A 98 -8.15 3.27 -0.34
C ILE A 98 -7.76 1.99 -1.11
N ILE A 99 -8.50 0.91 -0.90
CA ILE A 99 -8.61 -0.14 -1.92
C ILE A 99 -9.37 0.51 -3.09
N ASN A 100 -8.65 0.99 -4.10
CA ASN A 100 -9.30 1.55 -5.29
C ASN A 100 -10.03 0.43 -6.04
N HIS A 101 -11.34 0.36 -5.82
CA HIS A 101 -12.18 -0.65 -6.43
C HIS A 101 -12.24 -0.54 -7.96
N SER A 102 -12.12 0.66 -8.52
CA SER A 102 -12.01 0.86 -9.97
C SER A 102 -10.75 0.21 -10.53
N PHE A 103 -9.63 0.31 -9.81
CA PHE A 103 -8.39 -0.37 -10.17
C PHE A 103 -8.48 -1.89 -9.97
N GLU A 104 -9.15 -2.37 -8.93
CA GLU A 104 -9.45 -3.79 -8.76
C GLU A 104 -10.30 -4.34 -9.93
N LEU A 105 -11.33 -3.60 -10.37
CA LEU A 105 -12.15 -3.95 -11.53
C LEU A 105 -11.32 -3.95 -12.82
N LEU A 106 -10.46 -2.96 -13.02
CA LEU A 106 -9.53 -2.91 -14.15
C LEU A 106 -8.63 -4.16 -14.15
N LEU A 107 -8.03 -4.50 -13.02
CA LEU A 107 -7.21 -5.70 -12.88
C LEU A 107 -8.02 -6.99 -13.13
N LYS A 108 -9.30 -7.05 -12.71
CA LYS A 108 -10.18 -8.20 -12.98
C LYS A 108 -10.60 -8.30 -14.45
N LEU A 109 -10.71 -7.18 -15.16
CA LEU A 109 -10.98 -7.16 -16.61
C LEU A 109 -9.74 -7.58 -17.40
N GLU A 110 -8.57 -7.05 -17.04
CA GLU A 110 -7.30 -7.35 -17.68
C GLU A 110 -6.82 -8.78 -17.38
N CYS A 111 -6.99 -9.22 -16.13
CA CYS A 111 -6.63 -10.54 -15.64
C CYS A 111 -7.83 -11.23 -14.98
N PRO A 112 -8.69 -11.92 -15.76
CA PRO A 112 -9.90 -12.56 -15.27
C PRO A 112 -9.65 -13.55 -14.14
N THR A 113 -10.44 -13.45 -13.07
CA THR A 113 -10.46 -14.45 -12.00
C THR A 113 -11.69 -15.35 -12.13
N ARG A 114 -11.62 -16.56 -11.56
CA ARG A 114 -12.81 -17.46 -11.48
C ARG A 114 -13.82 -17.05 -10.40
N THR A 115 -13.62 -15.91 -9.74
CA THR A 115 -14.47 -15.43 -8.66
C THR A 115 -15.58 -14.51 -9.19
N PRO A 116 -16.86 -14.75 -8.83
CA PRO A 116 -17.96 -13.86 -9.23
C PRO A 116 -17.75 -12.44 -8.69
N LEU A 117 -18.13 -11.44 -9.48
CA LEU A 117 -18.06 -10.01 -9.11
C LEU A 117 -19.06 -9.59 -8.02
N THR A 118 -19.72 -10.54 -7.35
CA THR A 118 -20.87 -10.28 -6.47
C THR A 118 -20.51 -10.18 -4.98
N ASP A 119 -19.25 -10.42 -4.60
CA ASP A 119 -18.79 -10.43 -3.20
C ASP A 119 -17.86 -9.23 -2.92
N LEU A 120 -18.39 -8.04 -3.17
CA LEU A 120 -17.67 -6.78 -3.01
C LEU A 120 -18.30 -5.98 -1.87
N THR A 121 -17.63 -5.95 -0.73
CA THR A 121 -17.94 -5.03 0.37
C THR A 121 -16.96 -3.86 0.34
N VAL A 122 -17.45 -2.68 -0.02
CA VAL A 122 -16.67 -1.44 0.03
C VAL A 122 -17.31 -0.53 1.07
N VAL A 123 -16.51 -0.06 2.02
CA VAL A 123 -16.89 1.00 2.95
C VAL A 123 -16.11 2.24 2.54
N PRO A 124 -16.78 3.26 1.96
CA PRO A 124 -16.13 4.53 1.64
C PRO A 124 -15.54 5.16 2.90
N ASN A 125 -14.27 5.57 2.84
CA ASN A 125 -13.59 6.22 3.95
C ASN A 125 -13.82 7.74 3.97
N ASP A 126 -14.13 8.34 2.82
CA ASP A 126 -14.41 9.77 2.62
C ASP A 126 -15.46 10.00 1.49
N MET A 127 -15.68 11.27 1.14
CA MET A 127 -16.59 11.68 0.05
C MET A 127 -16.06 11.39 -1.36
N THR A 128 -14.79 11.04 -1.52
CA THR A 128 -14.10 10.85 -2.80
C THR A 128 -13.52 9.43 -2.93
N PRO A 129 -14.34 8.36 -2.78
CA PRO A 129 -13.86 6.98 -2.59
C PRO A 129 -13.10 6.34 -3.77
N PHE A 130 -13.00 7.03 -4.90
CA PHE A 130 -12.31 6.58 -6.10
C PHE A 130 -11.15 7.50 -6.51
N ILE A 131 -10.95 8.60 -5.79
CA ILE A 131 -9.93 9.61 -6.07
C ILE A 131 -8.93 9.57 -4.92
N PHE A 132 -7.65 9.53 -5.24
CA PHE A 132 -6.58 9.67 -4.25
C PHE A 132 -6.28 11.16 -4.11
N ASP A 133 -6.81 11.78 -3.06
CA ASP A 133 -6.69 13.20 -2.75
C ASP A 133 -6.53 13.41 -1.24
N ASN A 134 -6.53 14.66 -0.76
CA ASN A 134 -6.43 14.95 0.67
C ASN A 134 -7.79 15.05 1.38
N HIS A 135 -8.87 14.58 0.77
CA HIS A 135 -10.22 14.71 1.32
C HIS A 135 -10.40 13.88 2.59
N TYR A 136 -9.75 12.71 2.69
CA TYR A 136 -9.59 11.98 3.93
C TYR A 136 -9.14 12.89 5.08
N TYR A 137 -8.08 13.67 4.91
CA TYR A 137 -7.57 14.55 5.96
C TYR A 137 -8.54 15.69 6.33
N ARG A 138 -9.40 16.10 5.39
CA ARG A 138 -10.46 17.08 5.65
C ARG A 138 -11.58 16.46 6.48
N ASP A 139 -11.99 15.25 6.14
CA ASP A 139 -13.07 14.54 6.82
C ASP A 139 -12.66 14.08 8.22
N VAL A 140 -11.39 13.71 8.43
CA VAL A 140 -10.91 13.27 9.75
C VAL A 140 -10.87 14.32 10.83
N THR A 141 -10.94 15.60 10.44
CA THR A 141 -11.09 16.71 11.37
C THR A 141 -12.54 16.90 11.85
N GLY A 142 -13.52 16.35 11.12
CA GLY A 142 -14.95 16.59 11.34
C GLY A 142 -15.73 15.38 11.87
N ASN A 143 -15.61 14.21 11.23
CA ASN A 143 -16.39 13.01 11.54
C ASN A 143 -15.68 11.75 11.02
N VAL A 144 -15.28 10.80 11.89
CA VAL A 144 -14.62 9.55 11.42
C VAL A 144 -15.13 8.29 12.08
N VAL A 145 -15.03 7.23 11.27
CA VAL A 145 -15.60 5.88 11.38
C VAL A 145 -14.72 4.89 12.15
N PHE A 146 -13.37 5.05 12.16
CA PHE A 146 -12.47 4.15 12.92
C PHE A 146 -11.64 4.86 14.00
N GLY A 147 -11.26 4.10 15.03
CA GLY A 147 -10.62 4.63 16.25
C GLY A 147 -9.29 5.33 16.01
N ILE A 148 -8.44 4.81 15.11
CA ILE A 148 -7.14 5.41 14.80
C ILE A 148 -7.28 6.71 14.01
N ASP A 149 -8.19 6.77 13.04
CA ASP A 149 -8.41 7.97 12.21
C ASP A 149 -8.92 9.14 13.04
N SER A 150 -9.81 8.88 14.01
CA SER A 150 -10.25 9.89 14.98
C SER A 150 -9.15 10.23 16.00
N GLY A 151 -8.25 9.29 16.27
CA GLY A 151 -7.14 9.45 17.20
C GLY A 151 -6.08 10.41 16.66
N ILE A 152 -5.68 10.25 15.39
CA ILE A 152 -4.61 11.08 14.79
C ILE A 152 -5.00 12.55 14.64
N SER A 153 -6.30 12.86 14.48
CA SER A 153 -6.76 14.25 14.36
C SER A 153 -6.81 14.97 15.71
N ARG A 154 -6.85 14.23 16.83
CA ARG A 154 -6.91 14.76 18.20
C ARG A 154 -5.61 14.64 18.98
N ASP A 155 -4.71 13.75 18.57
CA ASP A 155 -3.41 13.57 19.21
C ASP A 155 -2.52 14.81 18.98
N LEU A 156 -1.91 15.32 20.06
CA LEU A 156 -1.13 16.55 20.04
C LEU A 156 0.08 16.49 19.10
N ARG A 157 0.58 15.30 18.78
CA ARG A 157 1.74 15.12 17.88
C ARG A 157 1.31 15.16 16.42
N THR A 158 0.18 14.54 16.09
CA THR A 158 -0.24 14.32 14.69
C THR A 158 -1.27 15.33 14.20
N ALA A 159 -1.99 16.03 15.09
CA ALA A 159 -3.05 16.96 14.71
C ALA A 159 -2.57 18.08 13.77
N SER A 160 -1.35 18.60 13.97
CA SER A 160 -0.76 19.63 13.08
C SER A 160 -0.49 19.07 11.68
N VAL A 161 0.01 17.84 11.60
CA VAL A 161 0.28 17.14 10.33
C VAL A 161 -1.02 16.88 9.58
N VAL A 162 -2.04 16.37 10.27
CA VAL A 162 -3.38 16.14 9.69
C VAL A 162 -3.96 17.44 9.12
N ASN A 163 -3.87 18.54 9.88
CA ASN A 163 -4.35 19.83 9.39
C ASN A 163 -3.53 20.35 8.19
N GLN A 164 -2.22 20.13 8.19
CA GLN A 164 -1.38 20.51 7.06
C GLN A 164 -1.74 19.74 5.79
N PHE A 165 -1.93 18.42 5.88
CA PHE A 165 -2.37 17.62 4.73
C PHE A 165 -3.76 18.01 4.24
N ALA A 166 -4.69 18.35 5.14
CA ALA A 166 -6.03 18.84 4.76
C ALA A 166 -5.98 20.17 3.97
N LEU A 167 -5.00 21.03 4.27
CA LEU A 167 -4.82 22.35 3.64
C LEU A 167 -3.97 22.29 2.35
N ASP A 168 -3.01 21.37 2.28
CA ASP A 168 -2.01 21.29 1.22
C ASP A 168 -1.89 19.86 0.67
N GLN A 169 -2.54 19.63 -0.48
CA GLN A 169 -2.52 18.34 -1.16
C GLN A 169 -1.15 18.02 -1.75
N ASP A 170 -0.43 19.02 -2.25
CA ASP A 170 0.89 18.81 -2.87
C ASP A 170 1.92 18.37 -1.82
N HIS A 171 1.87 18.98 -0.63
CA HIS A 171 2.67 18.53 0.52
C HIS A 171 2.31 17.11 0.94
N PHE A 172 1.01 16.78 1.03
CA PHE A 172 0.56 15.41 1.31
C PHE A 172 1.12 14.41 0.29
N PHE A 173 0.98 14.68 -1.01
CA PHE A 173 1.46 13.82 -2.08
C PHE A 173 2.98 13.62 -2.05
N LEU A 174 3.73 14.67 -1.72
CA LEU A 174 5.19 14.61 -1.57
C LEU A 174 5.57 13.69 -0.40
N VAL A 175 4.94 13.85 0.76
CA VAL A 175 5.22 13.02 1.94
C VAL A 175 4.77 11.57 1.71
N PHE A 176 3.60 11.37 1.11
CA PHE A 176 3.09 10.03 0.76
C PHE A 176 4.06 9.28 -0.15
N SER A 177 4.59 9.96 -1.18
CA SER A 177 5.56 9.35 -2.10
C SER A 177 6.85 8.91 -1.39
N SER A 178 7.34 9.74 -0.46
CA SER A 178 8.49 9.38 0.39
C SER A 178 8.18 8.18 1.30
N ALA A 179 7.03 8.19 1.96
CA ALA A 179 6.59 7.13 2.85
C ALA A 179 6.42 5.80 2.09
N PHE A 180 5.78 5.84 0.92
CA PHE A 180 5.60 4.68 0.05
C PHE A 180 6.94 4.11 -0.41
N PHE A 181 7.87 4.98 -0.83
CA PHE A 181 9.22 4.58 -1.20
C PHE A 181 9.92 3.85 -0.04
N ARG A 182 9.89 4.40 1.18
CA ARG A 182 10.47 3.77 2.37
C ARG A 182 9.82 2.45 2.71
N LEU A 183 8.49 2.41 2.72
CA LEU A 183 7.73 1.19 3.00
C LEU A 183 8.07 0.08 2.01
N SER A 184 8.17 0.42 0.71
CA SER A 184 8.59 -0.52 -0.33
C SER A 184 10.04 -0.99 -0.11
N SER A 185 10.89 -0.17 0.49
CA SER A 185 12.33 -0.42 0.66
C SER A 185 12.71 -1.05 2.01
N THR A 186 11.76 -1.26 2.91
CA THR A 186 12.04 -1.81 4.25
C THR A 186 12.24 -3.33 4.19
N ASN A 187 13.26 -3.86 4.88
CA ASN A 187 13.55 -5.30 5.01
C ASN A 187 13.63 -6.07 3.68
N VAL A 188 14.18 -5.43 2.66
CA VAL A 188 14.38 -6.03 1.34
C VAL A 188 15.56 -6.97 1.38
N VAL A 189 15.32 -8.25 1.06
CA VAL A 189 16.39 -9.22 0.80
C VAL A 189 17.08 -8.79 -0.49
N SER A 190 18.27 -8.20 -0.35
CA SER A 190 19.02 -7.63 -1.46
C SER A 190 19.82 -8.70 -2.20
N GLU A 191 20.15 -8.44 -3.46
CA GLU A 191 21.01 -9.32 -4.27
C GLU A 191 22.38 -9.57 -3.61
N ALA A 192 22.87 -8.63 -2.81
CA ALA A 192 24.15 -8.69 -2.11
C ALA A 192 24.21 -9.77 -1.02
N GLU A 193 23.07 -10.24 -0.50
CA GLU A 193 23.04 -11.24 0.57
C GLU A 193 22.90 -12.68 0.07
N GLY A 194 22.72 -12.90 -1.25
CA GLY A 194 22.56 -14.24 -1.83
C GLY A 194 21.32 -15.01 -1.35
N GLN A 195 20.45 -14.36 -0.57
CA GLN A 195 19.23 -14.95 -0.01
C GLN A 195 18.04 -14.58 -0.91
N GLY A 196 17.11 -15.52 -1.17
CA GLY A 196 15.92 -15.29 -1.99
C GLY A 196 16.03 -15.74 -3.46
N GLU A 197 14.89 -15.79 -4.15
CA GLU A 197 14.75 -16.29 -5.52
C GLU A 197 13.78 -15.43 -6.34
N ILE A 198 13.78 -15.57 -7.67
CA ILE A 198 12.72 -15.04 -8.53
C ILE A 198 11.72 -16.18 -8.74
N ARG A 199 10.56 -16.15 -8.06
CA ARG A 199 9.59 -17.25 -8.20
C ARG A 199 8.88 -17.15 -9.54
N SER A 200 8.73 -18.29 -10.22
CA SER A 200 7.92 -18.38 -11.45
C SER A 200 6.41 -18.33 -11.17
N THR A 201 5.99 -18.55 -9.92
CA THR A 201 4.60 -18.44 -9.47
C THR A 201 4.58 -17.84 -8.06
N CYS A 202 3.88 -16.72 -7.85
CA CYS A 202 3.91 -15.97 -6.57
C CYS A 202 3.59 -16.83 -5.34
N ASN A 203 2.65 -17.76 -5.47
CA ASN A 203 2.10 -18.54 -4.36
C ASN A 203 2.92 -19.78 -4.01
N LYS A 204 4.08 -19.99 -4.64
CA LYS A 204 4.89 -21.20 -4.46
C LYS A 204 6.38 -20.89 -4.58
N VAL A 205 7.17 -21.47 -3.68
CA VAL A 205 8.64 -21.47 -3.75
C VAL A 205 9.09 -22.39 -4.89
N ASN A 206 10.12 -21.98 -5.64
CA ASN A 206 10.72 -22.80 -6.69
C ASN A 206 11.30 -24.09 -6.10
N LYS A 207 11.13 -25.20 -6.82
CA LYS A 207 11.69 -26.52 -6.44
C LYS A 207 13.05 -26.73 -7.06
#